data_AF-A0A136MBJ7-F1
#
_entry.id   AF-A0A136MBJ7-F1
#
_cell.length_a   1.000
_cell.length_b   1.000
_cell.length_c   1.000
_cell.angle_alpha   90.00
_cell.angle_beta   90.00
_cell.angle_gamma   90.00
#
_symmetry.space_group_name_H-M   'P 1'
#
loop_
_entity.id
_entity.type
_entity.pdbx_description
1 polymer ?
#
loop_
_entity_poly.entity_id
_entity_poly.type
_entity_poly.pdbx_seq_one_letter_code
_entity_poly.pdbx_strand_id
1 'polypeptide(L)'
;MKYFLNTLLFVLLTTAAFAQYETVTKTKRPSIPGTFLVDLGINRALNQVDSTWKQGFWGSRTVNVYYQYPIRFGRSKFSFNPGVGLSMERWKFTNGAMLIDTLGTTGNNLIEQYNLLSPRLAYGTEISTKKSMLVTNYLEMPLEFRFDTKPEDIARSFNVAIGGRIGVRLNSFTKVKYKQDDETIKVKDKRSLGLNDFRYGIYTRVGIGGFSWFAFYNLSEMFASGKGPHGRDINSLTLGISVNGF
;
A
#
# COMPACT_ATOMS: atom_id res chain seq x y z
N MET A 1 -16.21 15.64 48.65
CA MET A 1 -17.14 16.43 47.79
C MET A 1 -16.43 17.51 46.95
N LYS A 2 -15.18 17.29 46.50
CA LYS A 2 -14.44 18.24 45.63
C LYS A 2 -14.19 17.71 44.20
N TYR A 3 -14.42 16.42 43.96
CA TYR A 3 -14.24 15.81 42.63
C TYR A 3 -15.52 15.80 41.77
N PHE A 4 -16.67 16.14 42.34
CA PHE A 4 -17.94 16.19 41.59
C PHE A 4 -18.16 17.54 40.89
N LEU A 5 -17.58 18.61 41.41
CA LEU A 5 -17.72 19.97 40.87
C LEU A 5 -16.88 20.18 39.60
N ASN A 6 -15.71 19.53 39.51
CA ASN A 6 -14.84 19.63 38.33
C ASN A 6 -15.38 18.84 37.12
N THR A 7 -16.10 17.74 37.35
CA THR A 7 -16.71 16.96 36.26
C THR A 7 -17.94 17.66 35.69
N LEU A 8 -18.71 18.38 36.51
CA LEU A 8 -19.86 19.15 36.05
C LEU A 8 -19.46 20.41 35.26
N LEU A 9 -18.33 21.03 35.62
CA LEU A 9 -17.77 22.18 34.89
C LEU A 9 -17.23 21.77 33.51
N PHE A 10 -16.70 20.55 33.37
CA PHE A 10 -16.22 20.03 32.08
C PHE A 10 -17.36 19.68 31.11
N VAL A 11 -18.51 19.22 31.62
CA VAL A 11 -19.68 18.91 30.78
C VAL A 11 -20.37 20.19 30.28
N LEU A 12 -20.45 21.25 31.11
CA LEU A 12 -21.03 22.54 30.72
C LEU A 12 -20.20 23.32 29.70
N LEU A 13 -18.87 23.14 29.66
CA LEU A 13 -18.02 23.75 28.62
C LEU A 13 -18.18 23.09 27.24
N THR A 14 -18.68 21.85 27.16
CA THR A 14 -18.85 21.16 25.86
C THR A 14 -20.15 21.52 25.15
N THR A 15 -21.16 22.04 25.84
CA THR A 15 -22.47 22.37 25.26
C THR A 15 -22.62 23.82 24.80
N ALA A 16 -21.71 24.73 25.20
CA ALA A 16 -21.71 26.13 24.76
C ALA A 16 -20.92 26.37 23.45
N ALA A 17 -20.28 25.34 22.89
CA ALA A 17 -19.52 25.43 21.65
C ALA A 17 -20.35 25.24 20.36
N PHE A 18 -21.68 25.26 20.46
CA PHE A 18 -22.57 25.25 19.29
C PHE A 18 -23.34 26.57 19.20
N ALA A 19 -22.98 27.35 18.19
CA ALA A 19 -23.74 28.41 17.51
C ALA A 19 -22.98 29.75 17.37
N GLN A 20 -21.80 29.72 16.73
CA GLN A 20 -21.42 30.84 15.88
C GLN A 20 -21.81 30.48 14.45
N TYR A 21 -22.83 31.16 13.91
CA TYR A 21 -23.06 31.22 12.47
C TYR A 21 -21.97 32.11 11.89
N GLU A 22 -20.81 31.54 11.60
CA GLU A 22 -19.90 32.19 10.67
C GLU A 22 -20.55 32.15 9.28
N THR A 23 -20.63 33.30 8.64
CA THR A 23 -20.90 33.42 7.21
C THR A 23 -19.81 32.62 6.49
N VAL A 24 -20.11 31.38 6.12
CA VAL A 24 -19.20 30.53 5.34
C VAL A 24 -19.00 31.23 4.00
N THR A 25 -17.96 32.04 3.90
CA THR A 25 -17.36 32.40 2.63
C THR A 25 -16.97 31.06 2.02
N LYS A 26 -17.74 30.60 1.01
CA LYS A 26 -17.37 29.44 0.22
C LYS A 26 -16.03 29.77 -0.41
N THR A 27 -14.93 29.41 0.25
CA THR A 27 -13.60 29.45 -0.32
C THR A 27 -13.74 28.73 -1.65
N LYS A 28 -13.50 29.43 -2.77
CA LYS A 28 -13.51 28.81 -4.09
C LYS A 28 -12.54 27.64 -4.01
N ARG A 29 -13.07 26.42 -3.90
CA ARG A 29 -12.25 25.22 -3.89
C ARG A 29 -11.48 25.26 -5.21
N PRO A 30 -10.14 25.16 -5.20
CA PRO A 30 -9.38 25.05 -6.43
C PRO A 30 -9.99 23.91 -7.25
N SER A 31 -10.52 24.21 -8.43
CA SER A 31 -11.04 23.21 -9.34
C SER A 31 -9.85 22.59 -10.08
N ILE A 32 -9.08 21.76 -9.39
CA ILE A 32 -8.03 20.98 -10.03
C ILE A 32 -8.76 19.95 -10.90
N PRO A 33 -8.59 19.98 -12.23
CA PRO A 33 -9.24 18.99 -13.08
C PRO A 33 -8.69 17.62 -12.69
N GLY A 34 -9.51 16.58 -12.59
CA GLY A 34 -9.06 15.24 -12.17
C GLY A 34 -9.63 14.80 -10.83
N THR A 35 -9.13 13.68 -10.34
CA THR A 35 -9.67 13.01 -9.16
C THR A 35 -8.52 12.41 -8.36
N PHE A 36 -8.49 12.71 -7.06
CA PHE A 36 -7.61 11.99 -6.14
C PHE A 36 -8.24 10.66 -5.78
N LEU A 37 -7.43 9.62 -5.64
CA LEU A 37 -7.91 8.28 -5.33
C LEU A 37 -7.01 7.67 -4.26
N VAL A 38 -7.63 7.10 -3.24
CA VAL A 38 -6.95 6.38 -2.17
C VAL A 38 -7.37 4.91 -2.23
N ASP A 39 -6.42 4.03 -2.54
CA ASP A 39 -6.61 2.58 -2.43
C ASP A 39 -6.15 2.11 -1.05
N LEU A 40 -6.99 1.35 -0.37
CA LEU A 40 -6.65 0.62 0.85
C LEU A 40 -6.84 -0.88 0.59
N GLY A 41 -5.77 -1.65 0.69
CA GLY A 41 -5.82 -3.08 0.33
C GLY A 41 -4.95 -3.98 1.17
N ILE A 42 -5.10 -5.28 0.91
CA ILE A 42 -4.35 -6.36 1.52
C ILE A 42 -3.53 -7.03 0.41
N ASN A 43 -2.23 -7.17 0.68
CA ASN A 43 -1.30 -7.79 -0.25
C ASN A 43 -1.22 -9.30 -0.01
N ARG A 44 -1.05 -10.05 -1.09
CA ARG A 44 -0.85 -11.50 -1.11
C ARG A 44 0.27 -11.84 -2.06
N ALA A 45 1.23 -12.60 -1.57
CA ALA A 45 2.22 -13.22 -2.44
C ALA A 45 1.56 -14.42 -3.11
N LEU A 46 1.82 -14.58 -4.39
CA LEU A 46 1.35 -15.68 -5.21
C LEU A 46 2.56 -16.40 -5.83
N ASN A 47 2.29 -17.53 -6.47
CA ASN A 47 3.27 -18.40 -7.13
C ASN A 47 4.21 -19.09 -6.15
N GLN A 48 5.49 -19.23 -6.46
CA GLN A 48 6.47 -20.14 -5.86
C GLN A 48 6.85 -19.82 -4.38
N VAL A 49 5.93 -19.24 -3.62
CA VAL A 49 5.98 -19.05 -2.19
C VAL A 49 6.37 -20.36 -1.50
N ASP A 50 7.44 -20.31 -0.72
CA ASP A 50 8.02 -21.45 -0.03
C ASP A 50 7.54 -21.53 1.44
N SER A 51 8.12 -22.46 2.21
CA SER A 51 7.79 -22.60 3.62
C SER A 51 8.32 -21.43 4.49
N THR A 52 9.34 -20.70 4.04
CA THR A 52 9.91 -19.56 4.78
C THR A 52 9.07 -18.29 4.66
N TRP A 53 8.32 -18.13 3.57
CA TRP A 53 7.38 -17.03 3.36
C TRP A 53 6.09 -17.17 4.17
N LYS A 54 6.18 -16.95 5.49
CA LYS A 54 5.02 -16.94 6.40
C LYS A 54 4.40 -15.54 6.46
N GLN A 55 3.59 -15.20 5.46
CA GLN A 55 2.93 -13.90 5.36
C GLN A 55 1.74 -13.76 6.32
N GLY A 56 1.69 -12.65 7.06
CA GLY A 56 0.55 -12.30 7.91
C GLY A 56 -0.56 -11.57 7.13
N PHE A 57 -1.82 -11.95 7.35
CA PHE A 57 -3.01 -11.31 6.76
C PHE A 57 -3.07 -9.82 7.08
N TRP A 58 -3.31 -9.48 8.34
CA TRP A 58 -3.53 -8.10 8.76
C TRP A 58 -2.28 -7.23 8.72
N GLY A 59 -1.09 -7.77 8.55
CA GLY A 59 0.13 -6.95 8.50
C GLY A 59 0.56 -6.59 7.09
N SER A 60 0.04 -7.30 6.09
CA SER A 60 0.43 -7.15 4.71
C SER A 60 -0.59 -6.31 3.97
N ARG A 61 -0.39 -5.00 3.96
CA ARG A 61 -1.37 -4.02 3.48
C ARG A 61 -0.72 -3.04 2.52
N THR A 62 -1.55 -2.46 1.67
CA THR A 62 -1.16 -1.33 0.83
C THR A 62 -1.98 -0.10 1.17
N VAL A 63 -1.36 1.06 0.98
CA VAL A 63 -2.01 2.34 0.82
C VAL A 63 -1.47 2.96 -0.46
N ASN A 64 -2.33 3.20 -1.44
CA ASN A 64 -1.94 3.93 -2.64
C ASN A 64 -2.67 5.26 -2.69
N VAL A 65 -2.00 6.29 -3.19
CA VAL A 65 -2.57 7.61 -3.42
C VAL A 65 -2.27 7.99 -4.85
N TYR A 66 -3.31 8.16 -5.66
CA TYR A 66 -3.20 8.55 -7.06
C TYR A 66 -3.92 9.86 -7.32
N TYR A 67 -3.47 10.54 -8.35
CA TYR A 67 -4.22 11.54 -9.07
C TYR A 67 -4.45 11.00 -10.49
N GLN A 68 -5.71 11.01 -10.94
CA GLN A 68 -6.09 10.58 -12.28
C GLN A 68 -6.82 11.71 -13.01
N TYR A 69 -6.55 11.85 -14.31
CA TYR A 69 -7.18 12.84 -15.18
C TYR A 69 -8.15 12.14 -16.14
N PRO A 70 -9.49 12.28 -15.96
CA PRO A 70 -10.45 11.57 -16.79
C PRO A 70 -10.62 12.25 -18.15
N ILE A 71 -10.31 11.52 -19.22
CA ILE A 71 -10.50 11.92 -20.62
C ILE A 71 -11.70 11.14 -21.15
N ARG A 72 -12.87 11.81 -21.23
CA ARG A 72 -14.10 11.16 -21.70
C ARG A 72 -14.21 11.20 -23.23
N PHE A 73 -14.64 10.10 -23.83
CA PHE A 73 -14.82 10.02 -25.27
C PHE A 73 -16.18 10.64 -25.66
N GLY A 74 -16.18 11.94 -25.97
CA GLY A 74 -17.38 12.67 -26.37
C GLY A 74 -18.51 12.57 -25.33
N ARG A 75 -19.71 12.20 -25.77
CA ARG A 75 -20.89 11.97 -24.91
C ARG A 75 -21.04 10.51 -24.47
N SER A 76 -20.02 9.68 -24.68
CA SER A 76 -20.09 8.25 -24.35
C SER A 76 -19.99 8.00 -22.84
N LYS A 77 -20.27 6.75 -22.48
CA LYS A 77 -20.12 6.22 -21.11
C LYS A 77 -18.69 5.80 -20.78
N PHE A 78 -17.74 5.97 -21.71
CA PHE A 78 -16.38 5.51 -21.57
C PHE A 78 -15.40 6.66 -21.37
N SER A 79 -14.41 6.47 -20.52
CA SER A 79 -13.29 7.39 -20.34
C SER A 79 -11.96 6.64 -20.24
N PHE A 80 -10.90 7.33 -20.62
CA PHE A 80 -9.53 6.95 -20.34
C PHE A 80 -8.97 7.86 -19.23
N ASN A 81 -8.50 7.28 -18.13
CA ASN A 81 -8.05 8.00 -16.94
C ASN A 81 -6.57 7.70 -16.66
N PRO A 82 -5.62 8.31 -17.39
CA PRO A 82 -4.21 8.26 -17.03
C PRO A 82 -3.98 8.99 -15.70
N GLY A 83 -2.96 8.58 -14.96
CA GLY A 83 -2.64 9.21 -13.70
C GLY A 83 -1.21 8.99 -13.26
N VAL A 84 -0.91 9.52 -12.07
CA VAL A 84 0.35 9.36 -11.36
C VAL A 84 0.07 9.24 -9.87
N GLY A 85 0.90 8.52 -9.13
CA GLY A 85 0.73 8.42 -7.70
C GLY A 85 1.82 7.62 -7.01
N LEU A 86 1.61 7.44 -5.70
CA LEU A 86 2.50 6.70 -4.83
C LEU A 86 1.80 5.44 -4.34
N SER A 87 2.54 4.34 -4.33
CA SER A 87 2.11 3.09 -3.68
C SER A 87 3.01 2.77 -2.52
N MET A 88 2.41 2.54 -1.36
CA MET A 88 3.11 2.25 -0.11
C MET A 88 2.69 0.87 0.38
N GLU A 89 3.56 -0.11 0.15
CA GLU A 89 3.27 -1.50 0.45
C GLU A 89 3.99 -1.99 1.69
N ARG A 90 3.31 -2.86 2.42
CA ARG A 90 3.85 -3.55 3.59
C ARG A 90 3.58 -5.04 3.46
N TRP A 91 4.56 -5.82 3.83
CA TRP A 91 4.58 -7.27 3.82
C TRP A 91 5.00 -7.73 5.20
N LYS A 92 4.10 -8.29 6.01
CA LYS A 92 4.42 -8.73 7.38
C LYS A 92 4.74 -10.22 7.39
N PHE A 93 5.81 -10.58 8.08
CA PHE A 93 6.18 -11.97 8.32
C PHE A 93 5.81 -12.38 9.74
N THR A 94 5.02 -13.45 9.90
CA THR A 94 4.51 -13.92 11.20
C THR A 94 5.52 -14.78 11.95
N ASN A 95 6.42 -15.46 11.24
CA ASN A 95 7.58 -16.15 11.80
C ASN A 95 8.69 -15.20 12.26
N GLY A 96 8.52 -13.89 12.09
CA GLY A 96 9.51 -12.88 12.46
C GLY A 96 10.73 -12.83 11.53
N ALA A 97 10.73 -13.56 10.41
CA ALA A 97 11.83 -13.56 9.45
C ALA A 97 11.99 -12.19 8.78
N MET A 98 13.21 -11.84 8.40
CA MET A 98 13.55 -10.67 7.60
C MET A 98 14.37 -11.08 6.39
N LEU A 99 14.37 -10.26 5.34
CA LEU A 99 15.29 -10.47 4.22
C LEU A 99 16.72 -10.17 4.66
N ILE A 100 17.59 -11.15 4.49
CA ILE A 100 19.03 -11.05 4.76
C ILE A 100 19.74 -11.45 3.46
N ASP A 101 20.80 -10.71 3.13
CA ASP A 101 21.68 -11.00 2.00
C ASP A 101 22.45 -12.30 2.25
N THR A 102 22.50 -13.15 1.22
CA THR A 102 23.11 -14.47 1.19
C THR A 102 23.63 -14.74 -0.21
N LEU A 103 24.51 -15.73 -0.35
CA LEU A 103 24.99 -16.16 -1.66
C LEU A 103 24.08 -17.26 -2.22
N GLY A 104 23.51 -17.01 -3.39
CA GLY A 104 22.85 -17.99 -4.22
C GLY A 104 23.74 -18.44 -5.39
N THR A 105 23.30 -19.47 -6.10
CA THR A 105 23.93 -19.93 -7.34
C THR A 105 22.93 -19.86 -8.49
N THR A 106 23.38 -19.39 -9.65
CA THR A 106 22.64 -19.51 -10.91
C THR A 106 23.60 -20.06 -11.96
N GLY A 107 23.44 -21.34 -12.29
CA GLY A 107 24.47 -22.09 -13.01
C GLY A 107 25.76 -22.12 -12.19
N ASN A 108 26.87 -21.69 -12.81
CA ASN A 108 28.19 -21.65 -12.18
C ASN A 108 28.53 -20.30 -11.51
N ASN A 109 27.63 -19.30 -11.60
CA ASN A 109 27.89 -17.96 -11.07
C ASN A 109 27.25 -17.79 -9.69
N LEU A 110 28.01 -17.18 -8.77
CA LEU A 110 27.48 -16.70 -7.50
C LEU A 110 26.66 -15.44 -7.74
N ILE A 111 25.47 -15.41 -7.17
CA ILE A 111 24.57 -14.26 -7.22
C ILE A 111 24.17 -13.84 -5.82
N GLU A 112 24.02 -12.54 -5.63
CA GLU A 112 23.43 -11.96 -4.42
C GLU A 112 21.95 -12.37 -4.32
N GLN A 113 21.57 -13.01 -3.23
CA GLN A 113 20.22 -13.54 -2.99
C GLN A 113 19.71 -13.11 -1.62
N TYR A 114 18.42 -12.81 -1.53
CA TYR A 114 17.79 -12.35 -0.30
C TYR A 114 16.85 -13.41 0.26
N ASN A 115 17.28 -14.05 1.34
CA ASN A 115 16.55 -15.12 1.99
C ASN A 115 15.82 -14.65 3.24
N LEU A 116 14.65 -15.24 3.53
CA LEU A 116 13.89 -14.97 4.74
C LEU A 116 14.47 -15.74 5.92
N LEU A 117 15.28 -15.04 6.71
CA LEU A 117 16.00 -15.63 7.83
C LEU A 117 15.66 -14.94 9.16
N SER A 118 16.03 -15.59 10.26
CA SER A 118 15.84 -15.03 11.60
C SER A 118 16.65 -13.74 11.76
N PRO A 119 16.07 -12.64 12.28
CA PRO A 119 16.81 -11.42 12.59
C PRO A 119 17.97 -11.63 13.58
N ARG A 120 17.98 -12.77 14.31
CA ARG A 120 19.07 -13.13 15.21
C ARG A 120 20.44 -13.22 14.53
N LEU A 121 20.45 -13.56 13.24
CA LEU A 121 21.69 -13.61 12.46
C LEU A 121 22.31 -12.24 12.24
N ALA A 122 21.49 -11.17 12.24
CA ALA A 122 21.95 -9.80 12.00
C ALA A 122 22.10 -8.99 13.30
N TYR A 123 21.29 -9.28 14.32
CA TYR A 123 21.18 -8.45 15.53
C TYR A 123 21.53 -9.18 16.83
N GLY A 124 22.04 -10.42 16.76
CA GLY A 124 22.45 -11.20 17.93
C GLY A 124 21.43 -12.26 18.38
N THR A 125 21.89 -13.22 19.18
CA THR A 125 21.13 -14.44 19.53
C THR A 125 20.06 -14.22 20.60
N GLU A 126 20.23 -13.24 21.48
CA GLU A 126 19.37 -12.96 22.65
C GLU A 126 18.21 -12.01 22.36
N ILE A 127 17.65 -12.05 21.14
CA ILE A 127 16.54 -11.19 20.75
C ILE A 127 15.20 -11.94 20.63
N SER A 128 14.12 -11.26 21.05
CA SER A 128 12.74 -11.71 20.85
C SER A 128 12.02 -10.82 19.83
N THR A 129 11.83 -11.33 18.61
CA THR A 129 11.18 -10.58 17.51
C THR A 129 9.69 -10.37 17.78
N LYS A 130 9.25 -9.11 17.82
CA LYS A 130 7.84 -8.72 17.97
C LYS A 130 7.18 -8.37 16.65
N LYS A 131 7.95 -7.88 15.67
CA LYS A 131 7.45 -7.45 14.37
C LYS A 131 8.55 -7.59 13.34
N SER A 132 8.26 -8.22 12.22
CA SER A 132 9.09 -8.16 11.02
C SER A 132 8.23 -7.81 9.81
N MET A 133 8.73 -6.88 9.01
CA MET A 133 8.07 -6.42 7.79
C MET A 133 9.09 -6.08 6.71
N LEU A 134 8.75 -6.40 5.47
CA LEU A 134 9.28 -5.75 4.28
C LEU A 134 8.38 -4.57 3.92
N VAL A 135 8.97 -3.42 3.61
CA VAL A 135 8.27 -2.21 3.18
C VAL A 135 8.86 -1.73 1.86
N THR A 136 8.00 -1.42 0.91
CA THR A 136 8.38 -0.98 -0.44
C THR A 136 7.49 0.19 -0.85
N ASN A 137 8.10 1.25 -1.39
CA ASN A 137 7.38 2.42 -1.87
C ASN A 137 7.71 2.67 -3.34
N TYR A 138 6.68 2.95 -4.14
CA TYR A 138 6.77 3.11 -5.59
C TYR A 138 6.16 4.43 -6.03
N LEU A 139 6.71 5.00 -7.10
CA LEU A 139 6.04 5.98 -7.94
C LEU A 139 5.41 5.22 -9.10
N GLU A 140 4.13 5.46 -9.36
CA GLU A 140 3.36 4.67 -10.31
C GLU A 140 2.52 5.54 -11.24
N MET A 141 2.31 5.04 -12.45
CA MET A 141 1.43 5.59 -13.46
C MET A 141 0.30 4.60 -13.75
N PRO A 142 -0.91 4.79 -13.19
CA PRO A 142 -2.09 4.04 -13.59
C PRO A 142 -2.63 4.53 -14.92
N LEU A 143 -2.93 3.60 -15.83
CA LEU A 143 -3.65 3.83 -17.08
C LEU A 143 -4.96 3.07 -17.00
N GLU A 144 -6.10 3.77 -16.98
CA GLU A 144 -7.41 3.17 -16.71
C GLU A 144 -8.38 3.41 -17.87
N PHE A 145 -9.09 2.38 -18.30
CA PHE A 145 -10.32 2.53 -19.07
C PHE A 145 -11.50 2.29 -18.14
N ARG A 146 -12.42 3.26 -18.09
CA ARG A 146 -13.58 3.23 -17.19
C ARG A 146 -14.87 3.35 -18.00
N PHE A 147 -15.87 2.59 -17.56
CA PHE A 147 -17.25 2.71 -17.96
C PHE A 147 -18.05 3.27 -16.78
N ASP A 148 -18.84 4.32 -17.03
CA ASP A 148 -19.72 4.97 -16.07
C ASP A 148 -21.17 4.91 -16.58
N THR A 149 -22.10 4.37 -15.79
CA THR A 149 -23.51 4.26 -16.21
C THR A 149 -24.18 5.62 -16.39
N LYS A 150 -23.77 6.61 -15.58
CA LYS A 150 -24.27 8.00 -15.57
C LYS A 150 -23.11 9.01 -15.65
N PRO A 151 -22.57 9.26 -16.84
CA PRO A 151 -21.46 10.20 -17.06
C PRO A 151 -21.70 11.61 -16.50
N GLU A 152 -22.95 12.05 -16.51
CA GLU A 152 -23.46 13.34 -16.02
C GLU A 152 -23.55 13.43 -14.47
N ASP A 153 -23.60 12.29 -13.78
CA ASP A 153 -23.68 12.21 -12.32
C ASP A 153 -22.76 11.10 -11.79
N ILE A 154 -21.45 11.37 -11.83
CA ILE A 154 -20.42 10.42 -11.40
C ILE A 154 -20.59 10.00 -9.95
N ALA A 155 -21.09 10.88 -9.08
CA ALA A 155 -21.29 10.60 -7.66
C ALA A 155 -22.30 9.46 -7.41
N ARG A 156 -23.24 9.24 -8.33
CA ARG A 156 -24.24 8.16 -8.26
C ARG A 156 -24.09 7.12 -9.37
N SER A 157 -23.04 7.24 -10.19
CA SER A 157 -22.78 6.35 -11.31
C SER A 157 -22.22 5.02 -10.82
N PHE A 158 -22.77 3.91 -11.32
CA PHE A 158 -22.09 2.62 -11.25
C PHE A 158 -20.92 2.64 -12.22
N ASN A 159 -19.75 2.20 -11.76
CA ASN A 159 -18.53 2.22 -12.53
C ASN A 159 -17.84 0.86 -12.55
N VAL A 160 -17.28 0.53 -13.71
CA VAL A 160 -16.39 -0.61 -13.92
C VAL A 160 -15.17 -0.10 -14.66
N ALA A 161 -13.99 -0.50 -14.23
CA ALA A 161 -12.75 -0.11 -14.86
C ALA A 161 -11.78 -1.27 -15.00
N ILE A 162 -10.98 -1.23 -16.06
CA ILE A 162 -9.83 -2.10 -16.27
C ILE A 162 -8.64 -1.25 -16.66
N GLY A 163 -7.46 -1.58 -16.16
CA GLY A 163 -6.27 -0.77 -16.40
C GLY A 163 -4.97 -1.47 -16.10
N GLY A 164 -3.88 -0.80 -16.43
CA GLY A 164 -2.52 -1.22 -16.11
C GLY A 164 -1.85 -0.23 -15.17
N ARG A 165 -0.93 -0.71 -14.33
CA ARG A 165 0.00 0.14 -13.57
C ARG A 165 1.41 -0.14 -14.05
N ILE A 166 2.20 0.91 -14.18
CA ILE A 166 3.64 0.85 -14.39
C ILE A 166 4.28 1.67 -13.29
N GLY A 167 5.31 1.15 -12.64
CA GLY A 167 5.91 1.81 -11.49
C GLY A 167 7.40 1.59 -11.35
N VAL A 168 8.04 2.55 -10.66
CA VAL A 168 9.45 2.54 -10.30
C VAL A 168 9.59 2.57 -8.78
N ARG A 169 10.48 1.73 -8.24
CA ARG A 169 10.73 1.63 -6.80
C ARG A 169 11.51 2.85 -6.32
N LEU A 170 10.91 3.62 -5.42
CA LEU A 170 11.55 4.79 -4.82
C LEU A 170 12.45 4.39 -3.64
N ASN A 171 11.98 3.46 -2.82
CA ASN A 171 12.77 2.90 -1.73
C ASN A 171 12.18 1.58 -1.22
N SER A 172 13.02 0.86 -0.50
CA SER A 172 12.64 -0.35 0.23
C SER A 172 13.44 -0.45 1.51
N PHE A 173 12.86 -1.08 2.52
CA PHE A 173 13.54 -1.37 3.77
C PHE A 173 12.89 -2.53 4.51
N THR A 174 13.68 -3.27 5.28
CA THR A 174 13.13 -4.16 6.30
C THR A 174 12.86 -3.35 7.57
N LYS A 175 11.83 -3.74 8.32
CA LYS A 175 11.48 -3.15 9.60
C LYS A 175 11.33 -4.26 10.63
N VAL A 176 12.27 -4.32 11.56
CA VAL A 176 12.26 -5.30 12.65
C VAL A 176 12.09 -4.55 13.97
N LYS A 177 11.18 -5.05 14.81
CA LYS A 177 11.02 -4.63 16.21
C LYS A 177 11.27 -5.84 17.08
N TYR A 178 12.24 -5.76 17.99
CA TYR A 178 12.59 -6.85 18.89
C TYR A 178 12.80 -6.33 20.31
N LYS A 179 12.79 -7.23 21.29
CA LYS A 179 13.21 -6.97 22.67
C LYS A 179 14.61 -7.52 22.91
N GLN A 180 15.42 -6.77 23.63
CA GLN A 180 16.75 -7.12 24.13
C GLN A 180 16.93 -6.38 25.47
N ASP A 181 17.34 -7.08 26.53
CA ASP A 181 17.57 -6.49 27.87
C ASP A 181 16.42 -5.62 28.39
N ASP A 182 15.19 -6.11 28.24
CA ASP A 182 13.91 -5.42 28.50
C ASP A 182 13.63 -4.14 27.68
N GLU A 183 14.60 -3.67 26.92
CA GLU A 183 14.42 -2.59 25.97
C GLU A 183 13.76 -3.07 24.67
N THR A 184 13.05 -2.14 24.03
CA THR A 184 12.36 -2.41 22.77
C THR A 184 13.02 -1.64 21.64
N ILE A 185 13.81 -2.36 20.85
CA ILE A 185 14.57 -1.80 19.73
C ILE A 185 13.77 -1.91 18.44
N LYS A 186 13.84 -0.88 17.60
CA LYS A 186 13.21 -0.85 16.27
C LYS A 186 14.25 -0.44 15.24
N VAL A 187 14.61 -1.37 14.37
CA VAL A 187 15.55 -1.17 13.27
C VAL A 187 14.78 -1.04 11.96
N LYS A 188 15.17 -0.07 11.13
CA LYS A 188 14.77 0.02 9.72
C LYS A 188 16.04 -0.03 8.88
N ASP A 189 16.22 -1.09 8.11
CA ASP A 189 17.39 -1.27 7.26
C ASP A 189 17.01 -1.02 5.79
N LYS A 190 17.49 0.10 5.23
CA LYS A 190 17.13 0.59 3.90
C LYS A 190 18.15 0.11 2.87
N ARG A 191 17.73 -0.83 2.02
CA ARG A 191 18.55 -1.45 0.97
C ARG A 191 17.69 -1.80 -0.25
N SER A 192 18.30 -2.23 -1.34
CA SER A 192 17.60 -2.75 -2.52
C SER A 192 16.81 -4.04 -2.21
N LEU A 193 17.34 -4.88 -1.32
CA LEU A 193 16.72 -6.13 -0.86
C LEU A 193 16.43 -7.13 -2.00
N GLY A 194 17.21 -7.05 -3.09
CA GLY A 194 17.01 -7.88 -4.27
C GLY A 194 15.70 -7.62 -5.01
N LEU A 195 14.96 -6.56 -4.65
CA LEU A 195 13.67 -6.24 -5.24
C LEU A 195 13.83 -5.66 -6.63
N ASN A 196 12.87 -5.99 -7.50
CA ASN A 196 12.79 -5.39 -8.82
C ASN A 196 12.60 -3.86 -8.69
N ASP A 197 13.34 -3.09 -9.49
CA ASP A 197 13.22 -1.63 -9.52
C ASP A 197 12.01 -1.19 -10.34
N PHE A 198 11.59 -2.00 -11.30
CA PHE A 198 10.44 -1.75 -12.15
C PHE A 198 9.35 -2.77 -11.83
N ARG A 199 8.10 -2.30 -11.77
CA ARG A 199 6.95 -3.18 -11.67
C ARG A 199 5.86 -2.78 -12.64
N TYR A 200 5.10 -3.77 -13.08
CA TYR A 200 3.92 -3.55 -13.90
C TYR A 200 2.89 -4.63 -13.63
N GLY A 201 1.63 -4.28 -13.86
CA GLY A 201 0.53 -5.20 -13.62
C GLY A 201 -0.79 -4.69 -14.15
N ILE A 202 -1.81 -5.54 -14.03
CA ILE A 202 -3.18 -5.23 -14.43
C ILE A 202 -4.06 -5.07 -13.20
N TYR A 203 -5.04 -4.18 -13.27
CA TYR A 203 -6.04 -4.05 -12.24
C TYR A 203 -7.43 -3.88 -12.82
N THR A 204 -8.43 -4.16 -11.98
CA THR A 204 -9.83 -3.88 -12.22
C THR A 204 -10.42 -3.14 -11.03
N ARG A 205 -11.46 -2.34 -11.28
CA ARG A 205 -12.28 -1.69 -10.26
C ARG A 205 -13.75 -1.87 -10.59
N VAL A 206 -14.57 -2.08 -9.56
CA VAL A 206 -16.03 -2.12 -9.68
C VAL A 206 -16.63 -1.40 -8.49
N GLY A 207 -17.51 -0.44 -8.73
CA GLY A 207 -18.00 0.43 -7.67
C GLY A 207 -19.19 1.30 -8.03
N ILE A 208 -19.55 2.17 -7.09
CA ILE A 208 -20.60 3.17 -7.24
C ILE A 208 -20.07 4.48 -6.67
N GLY A 209 -20.17 5.56 -7.45
CA GLY A 209 -19.77 6.87 -6.99
C GLY A 209 -18.28 6.95 -6.65
N GLY A 210 -18.00 7.48 -5.46
CA GLY A 210 -16.65 7.59 -4.94
C GLY A 210 -16.11 6.32 -4.27
N PHE A 211 -16.82 5.19 -4.31
CA PHE A 211 -16.40 3.94 -3.66
C PHE A 211 -16.34 2.79 -4.65
N SER A 212 -15.21 2.08 -4.70
CA SER A 212 -15.05 0.89 -5.54
C SER A 212 -14.27 -0.20 -4.81
N TRP A 213 -14.53 -1.45 -5.15
CA TRP A 213 -13.59 -2.54 -4.90
C TRP A 213 -12.53 -2.55 -5.99
N PHE A 214 -11.30 -2.94 -5.66
CA PHE A 214 -10.25 -3.12 -6.64
C PHE A 214 -9.49 -4.42 -6.43
N ALA A 215 -8.98 -4.95 -7.53
CA ALA A 215 -8.03 -6.04 -7.56
C ALA A 215 -6.85 -5.64 -8.46
N PHE A 216 -5.62 -5.82 -8.00
CA PHE A 216 -4.40 -5.53 -8.75
C PHE A 216 -3.47 -6.74 -8.72
N TYR A 217 -3.12 -7.26 -9.89
CA TYR A 217 -2.19 -8.36 -10.05
C TYR A 217 -0.90 -7.84 -10.69
N ASN A 218 0.23 -7.97 -9.97
CA ASN A 218 1.55 -7.66 -10.50
C ASN A 218 1.99 -8.77 -11.45
N LEU A 219 2.18 -8.39 -12.72
CA LEU A 219 2.72 -9.26 -13.76
C LEU A 219 4.24 -9.39 -13.62
N SER A 220 4.91 -8.30 -13.22
CA SER A 220 6.32 -8.33 -12.83
C SER A 220 6.52 -9.08 -11.51
N GLU A 221 7.62 -9.82 -11.44
CA GLU A 221 8.11 -10.41 -10.20
C GLU A 221 8.53 -9.34 -9.19
N MET A 222 8.32 -9.63 -7.91
CA MET A 222 8.67 -8.76 -6.79
C MET A 222 10.18 -8.62 -6.61
N PHE A 223 10.92 -9.70 -6.87
CA PHE A 223 12.38 -9.73 -6.82
C PHE A 223 12.96 -9.67 -8.23
N ALA A 224 14.18 -9.17 -8.36
CA ALA A 224 14.96 -9.34 -9.56
C ALA A 224 15.31 -10.83 -9.74
N SER A 225 15.50 -11.25 -10.99
CA SER A 225 15.74 -12.66 -11.33
C SER A 225 16.81 -13.30 -10.46
N GLY A 226 16.48 -14.43 -9.82
CA GLY A 226 17.36 -15.20 -8.94
C GLY A 226 17.63 -14.58 -7.56
N LYS A 227 17.24 -13.31 -7.33
CA LYS A 227 17.52 -12.58 -6.07
C LYS A 227 16.49 -12.80 -4.97
N GLY A 228 15.34 -13.40 -5.28
CA GLY A 228 14.30 -13.70 -4.29
C GLY A 228 14.68 -14.83 -3.32
N PRO A 229 13.88 -15.06 -2.27
CA PRO A 229 14.08 -16.17 -1.34
C PRO A 229 14.17 -17.50 -2.10
N HIS A 230 15.27 -18.22 -1.88
CA HIS A 230 15.62 -19.46 -2.56
C HIS A 230 15.62 -19.35 -4.10
N GLY A 231 15.84 -18.15 -4.63
CA GLY A 231 15.93 -17.87 -6.07
C GLY A 231 14.59 -17.91 -6.78
N ARG A 232 13.50 -17.79 -6.02
CA ARG A 232 12.14 -17.99 -6.53
C ARG A 232 11.48 -16.70 -6.96
N ASP A 233 10.65 -16.85 -7.97
CA ASP A 233 9.88 -15.78 -8.58
C ASP A 233 8.53 -15.66 -7.88
N ILE A 234 8.31 -14.50 -7.26
CA ILE A 234 7.11 -14.21 -6.47
C ILE A 234 6.36 -13.06 -7.11
N ASN A 235 5.12 -13.30 -7.51
CA ASN A 235 4.17 -12.26 -7.92
C ASN A 235 3.28 -11.86 -6.75
N SER A 236 2.53 -10.78 -6.93
CA SER A 236 1.60 -10.32 -5.91
C SER A 236 0.22 -9.99 -6.45
N LEU A 237 -0.77 -10.28 -5.61
CA LEU A 237 -2.15 -9.85 -5.76
C LEU A 237 -2.52 -8.95 -4.60
N THR A 238 -3.15 -7.83 -4.91
CA THR A 238 -3.71 -6.91 -3.93
C THR A 238 -5.20 -6.78 -4.15
N LEU A 239 -5.97 -6.97 -3.08
CA LEU A 239 -7.41 -6.78 -3.07
C LEU A 239 -7.76 -5.69 -2.06
N GLY A 240 -8.75 -4.85 -2.36
CA GLY A 240 -9.11 -3.80 -1.43
C GLY A 240 -10.25 -2.90 -1.90
N ILE A 241 -10.35 -1.76 -1.23
CA ILE A 241 -11.29 -0.70 -1.53
C ILE A 241 -10.55 0.53 -2.06
N SER A 242 -11.21 1.27 -2.91
CA SER A 242 -10.76 2.51 -3.54
C SER A 242 -11.77 3.58 -3.19
N VAL A 243 -11.28 4.72 -2.70
CA VAL A 243 -12.10 5.88 -2.41
C VAL A 243 -11.62 7.05 -3.25
N ASN A 244 -12.53 7.63 -4.03
CA ASN A 244 -12.25 8.82 -4.83
C ASN A 244 -12.50 10.06 -3.96
N GLY A 245 -11.48 10.89 -3.83
CA GLY A 245 -11.56 12.24 -3.30
C GLY A 245 -12.20 13.20 -4.32
N PHE A 246 -12.85 14.22 -3.79
CA PHE A 246 -13.57 15.27 -4.53
C PHE A 246 -12.65 16.17 -5.36
#